data_AF-A0A974YK89-F1
#
_entry.id   AF-A0A974YK89-F1
#
_cell.length_a   1.000
_cell.length_b   1.000
_cell.length_c   1.000
_cell.angle_alpha   90.00
_cell.angle_beta   90.00
_cell.angle_gamma   90.00
#
_symmetry.space_group_name_H-M   'P 1'
#
loop_
_entity.id
_entity.type
_entity.pdbx_description
1 polymer ?
#
loop_
_entity_poly.entity_id
_entity_poly.type
_entity_poly.pdbx_seq_one_letter_code
_entity_poly.pdbx_strand_id
1 'polypeptide(L)' 'MSQSSDWQRHDAEDRIREVLDAAKTRGAQRVADTDGRFVITFEPVKQTLEELFAKPGPFADGDLDP' A
#
# COMPACT_ATOMS: atom_id res chain seq x y z
N MET A 1 28.68 -11.09 -17.96
CA MET A 1 27.57 -12.07 -17.80
C MET A 1 26.39 -11.31 -17.23
N SER A 2 25.47 -10.85 -18.08
CA SER A 2 24.25 -10.19 -17.62
C SER A 2 23.31 -11.29 -17.18
N GLN A 3 23.08 -11.43 -15.87
CA GLN A 3 22.04 -12.32 -15.37
C GLN A 3 20.70 -11.70 -15.75
N SER A 4 20.12 -12.17 -16.86
CA SER A 4 18.70 -11.97 -17.14
C SER A 4 17.95 -12.67 -16.01
N SER A 5 17.63 -11.93 -14.95
CA SER A 5 16.66 -12.36 -13.95
C SER A 5 15.29 -12.28 -14.62
N ASP A 6 14.99 -13.25 -15.48
CA ASP A 6 13.64 -13.48 -16.00
C ASP A 6 12.78 -13.95 -14.82
N TRP A 7 12.30 -12.99 -14.03
CA TRP A 7 11.34 -13.26 -12.98
C TRP A 7 10.02 -13.64 -13.63
N GLN A 8 9.42 -14.73 -13.15
CA GLN A 8 8.02 -14.98 -13.48
C GLN A 8 7.20 -13.81 -12.93
N ARG A 9 6.17 -13.40 -13.68
CA ARG A 9 5.35 -12.23 -13.32
C ARG A 9 4.88 -12.28 -11.86
N HIS A 10 4.46 -13.44 -11.39
CA HIS A 10 3.96 -13.58 -10.02
C HIS A 10 5.03 -13.29 -8.97
N ASP A 11 6.28 -13.76 -9.18
CA ASP A 11 7.38 -13.55 -8.23
C ASP A 11 7.73 -12.06 -8.14
N ALA A 12 7.68 -11.37 -9.28
CA ALA A 12 7.87 -9.93 -9.31
C ALA A 12 6.76 -9.19 -8.55
N GLU A 13 5.51 -9.56 -8.76
CA GLU A 13 4.37 -8.96 -8.08
C GLU A 13 4.42 -9.18 -6.56
N ASP A 14 4.76 -10.39 -6.11
CA ASP A 14 4.87 -10.71 -4.69
C ASP A 14 6.00 -9.92 -4.02
N ARG A 15 7.16 -9.82 -4.68
CA ARG A 15 8.29 -9.04 -4.17
C ARG A 15 7.97 -7.54 -4.11
N ILE A 16 7.30 -7.01 -5.13
CA ILE A 16 6.85 -5.61 -5.13
C ILE A 16 5.88 -5.38 -3.97
N ARG A 17 4.91 -6.28 -3.77
CA ARG A 17 3.93 -6.19 -2.68
C ARG A 17 4.62 -6.16 -1.32
N GLU A 18 5.60 -7.03 -1.09
CA GLU A 18 6.39 -7.06 0.14
C GLU A 18 7.03 -5.69 0.45
N VAL A 19 7.68 -5.08 -0.55
CA VAL A 19 8.34 -3.77 -0.39
C VAL A 19 7.33 -2.66 -0.12
N LEU A 20 6.18 -2.67 -0.80
CA LEU A 20 5.13 -1.68 -0.59
C LEU A 20 4.47 -1.80 0.78
N ASP A 21 4.23 -3.02 1.26
CA ASP A 21 3.65 -3.23 2.59
C ASP A 21 4.65 -2.93 3.71
N ALA A 22 5.94 -3.18 3.49
CA ALA A 22 6.99 -2.70 4.37
C ALA A 22 7.02 -1.16 4.40
N ALA A 23 6.82 -0.48 3.25
CA ALA A 23 6.75 0.98 3.20
C ALA A 23 5.58 1.55 4.01
N LYS A 24 4.42 0.89 3.97
CA LYS A 24 3.24 1.27 4.77
C LYS A 24 3.44 1.08 6.27
N THR A 25 4.06 -0.03 6.67
CA THR A 25 4.08 -0.47 8.09
C THR A 25 5.33 -0.03 8.84
N ARG A 26 6.47 0.07 8.16
CA ARG A 26 7.79 0.29 8.77
C ARG A 26 8.44 1.61 8.32
N GLY A 27 7.79 2.38 7.45
CA GLY A 27 8.30 3.64 6.91
C GLY A 27 9.13 3.45 5.63
N ALA A 28 9.86 4.48 5.20
CA ALA A 28 10.50 4.49 3.87
C ALA A 28 11.45 3.30 3.65
N GLN A 29 11.28 2.60 2.52
CA GLN A 29 12.12 1.47 2.11
C GLN A 29 13.19 1.91 1.11
N ARG A 30 14.38 1.32 1.21
CA ARG A 30 15.49 1.58 0.29
C ARG A 30 15.80 0.33 -0.49
N VAL A 31 15.73 0.41 -1.81
CA VAL A 31 16.06 -0.69 -2.72
C VAL A 31 17.35 -0.33 -3.45
N ALA A 32 18.38 -1.14 -3.29
CA ALA A 32 19.65 -0.95 -3.99
C ALA A 32 19.53 -1.47 -5.43
N ASP A 33 20.12 -0.73 -6.36
CA ASP A 33 20.27 -1.10 -7.77
C ASP A 33 21.76 -0.94 -8.16
N THR A 34 22.14 -1.46 -9.32
CA THR A 34 23.52 -1.47 -9.81
C THR A 34 24.15 -0.07 -9.82
N ASP A 35 23.35 0.93 -10.19
CA ASP A 35 23.80 2.30 -10.39
C ASP A 35 23.29 3.28 -9.31
N GLY A 36 22.58 2.78 -8.29
CA GLY A 36 21.99 3.66 -7.29
C GLY A 36 21.06 3.02 -6.29
N ARG A 37 20.13 3.82 -5.77
CA ARG A 37 19.11 3.36 -4.83
C ARG A 37 17.79 4.06 -5.07
N PHE A 38 16.72 3.29 -5.00
CA PHE A 38 15.36 3.80 -4.92
C PHE A 38 14.95 4.01 -3.47
N VAL A 39 14.14 5.03 -3.23
CA VAL A 39 13.48 5.25 -1.94
C VAL A 39 11.99 5.20 -2.19
N ILE A 40 11.30 4.29 -1.49
CA ILE A 40 9.87 4.06 -1.60
C ILE A 40 9.24 4.53 -0.30
N THR A 41 8.42 5.57 -0.40
CA THR A 41 7.70 6.16 0.74
C THR A 41 6.20 5.99 0.51
N PHE A 42 5.49 5.57 1.55
CA PHE A 42 4.04 5.56 1.54
C PHE A 42 3.52 6.88 2.09
N GLU A 43 2.76 7.62 1.29
CA GLU A 43 2.05 8.82 1.73
C GLU A 43 0.57 8.48 1.91
N PRO A 44 0.06 8.44 3.15
CA PRO A 44 -1.36 8.20 3.37
C PRO A 44 -2.16 9.40 2.86
N VAL A 45 -3.12 9.14 1.98
CA VAL A 45 -4.13 10.15 1.64
C VAL A 45 -4.99 10.36 2.89
N LYS A 46 -4.98 11.59 3.43
CA LYS A 46 -5.90 11.96 4.50
C LYS A 46 -7.30 11.99 3.88
N GLN A 47 -8.14 11.01 4.24
CA GLN A 47 -9.56 11.09 3.91
C GLN A 47 -10.13 12.34 4.58
N THR A 48 -10.89 13.14 3.83
CA THR A 48 -11.59 14.27 4.45
C THR A 48 -12.66 13.73 5.39
N LEU A 49 -13.05 14.53 6.40
CA LEU A 49 -14.15 14.14 7.29
C LEU A 49 -15.43 13.86 6.47
N GLU A 50 -15.67 14.62 5.42
CA GLU A 50 -16.80 14.41 4.49
C GLU A 50 -16.75 13.03 3.82
N GLU A 51 -15.58 12.55 3.38
CA GLU A 51 -15.42 11.20 2.80
C GLU A 51 -15.60 10.08 3.84
N LEU A 52 -15.27 10.35 5.11
CA LEU A 52 -15.47 9.41 6.21
C LEU A 52 -16.95 9.30 6.62
N PHE A 53 -17.69 10.41 6.61
CA PHE A 53 -19.12 10.43 6.94
C PHE A 53 -20.04 10.14 5.75
N ALA A 54 -19.53 10.18 4.51
CA ALA A 54 -20.26 9.74 3.33
C ALA A 54 -20.42 8.22 3.24
N LYS A 55 -19.64 7.45 4.02
CA LYS A 55 -19.88 6.02 4.18
C LYS A 55 -21.11 5.82 5.08
N PRO A 56 -22.18 5.15 4.61
CA PRO A 56 -23.33 4.87 5.46
C PRO A 56 -22.86 4.10 6.69
N GLY A 57 -23.19 4.62 7.87
CA GLY A 57 -22.89 3.95 9.13
C GLY A 57 -23.61 2.60 9.22
N PRO A 58 -23.13 1.67 10.06
CA PRO A 58 -23.74 0.35 10.25
C PRO A 58 -25.13 0.40 10.91
N PHE A 59 -25.60 1.58 11.33
CA PHE A 59 -26.92 1.74 11.90
C PHE A 59 -27.92 1.93 10.75
N ALA A 60 -28.58 0.83 10.38
CA ALA A 60 -29.87 0.93 9.71
C ALA A 60 -30.81 1.74 10.61
N ASP A 61 -31.62 2.63 10.03
CA ASP A 61 -32.59 3.52 10.69
C ASP A 61 -33.68 2.81 11.55
N GLY A 62 -33.48 1.55 11.95
CA GLY A 62 -34.44 0.71 12.66
C GLY A 62 -34.03 0.28 14.08
N ASP A 63 -32.94 0.79 14.67
CA ASP A 63 -32.51 0.44 16.04
C ASP A 63 -32.79 1.56 17.06
N LEU A 64 -33.74 2.44 16.74
CA LEU A 64 -34.33 3.41 17.66
C LEU A 64 -35.83 3.13 17.79
N ASP A 65 -36.17 1.97 18.35
CA ASP A 65 -37.51 1.75 18.91
C ASP A 65 -37.63 2.52 20.25
N PRO A 66 -38.79 3.14 20.54
CA PRO A 66 -39.02 4.14 21.59
C PRO A 66 -39.07 3.60 23.03
#